data_AF-A0A0J5FNQ6-F1
#
_entry.id   AF-A0A0J5FNQ6-F1
#
_cell.length_a   1.000
_cell.length_b   1.000
_cell.length_c   1.000
_cell.angle_alpha   90.00
_cell.angle_beta   90.00
_cell.angle_gamma   90.00
#
_symmetry.space_group_name_H-M   'P 1'
#
loop_
_entity.id
_entity.type
_entity.pdbx_description
1 polymer ?
#
loop_
_entity_poly.entity_id
_entity_poly.type
_entity_poly.pdbx_seq_one_letter_code
_entity_poly.pdbx_strand_id
1 'polypeptide(L)'
;VTLLFISNCYMGLFCMTKDNEIKLTQLSTACDPFLDEDIGMLDKEQIKTEGFINLIDDKKCEIRYGRSNYRENILLASLAGFLLGFFFFIDDYITSWKANEEFNLIIVSNIKDKYGEDFYLNPKLPDDFKIYEYIANAESISFPQYFHMRYTDSGFYSKSSVRKDLLLDGGFFLFSITMILIHLWVLSLILKISPLVIDREKQLFYTWHRGRMYVARYSQIDVVHLYDVLYLRVYGFDKNNKLMIYAFEPRIPNLIDDIISKKYLLAFVAKYLIQGKESVSSVDFKRQSTIFPFRKNSKPTDWEQQISAILAELDRLGPPKGATDPR
;
A
#
# COMPACT_ATOMS: atom_id res chain seq x y z
N VAL A 1 10.95 19.59 3.30
CA VAL A 1 10.76 20.06 1.90
C VAL A 1 10.14 18.97 1.00
N THR A 2 10.48 17.69 1.16
CA THR A 2 9.88 16.57 0.40
C THR A 2 8.44 16.20 0.80
N LEU A 3 7.99 16.57 2.01
CA LEU A 3 6.62 16.30 2.49
C LEU A 3 5.56 17.34 2.03
N LEU A 4 5.99 18.47 1.47
CA LEU A 4 5.07 19.51 0.96
C LEU A 4 4.86 19.46 -0.56
N PHE A 5 5.64 18.64 -1.27
CA PHE A 5 5.55 18.52 -2.73
C PHE A 5 4.56 17.45 -3.21
N ILE A 6 4.10 16.56 -2.33
CA ILE A 6 3.15 15.50 -2.72
C ILE A 6 1.70 16.01 -2.76
N SER A 7 1.44 17.24 -2.30
CA SER A 7 0.07 17.81 -2.29
C SER A 7 -0.26 18.74 -3.47
N ASN A 8 0.69 19.11 -4.35
CA ASN A 8 0.48 20.19 -5.33
C ASN A 8 0.94 19.93 -6.77
N CYS A 9 1.29 18.70 -7.14
CA CYS A 9 1.70 18.38 -8.52
C CYS A 9 0.82 17.31 -9.17
N TYR A 10 -0.49 17.56 -9.30
CA TYR A 10 -1.33 16.94 -10.35
C TYR A 10 -2.50 17.85 -10.69
N MET A 11 -2.18 19.08 -11.09
CA MET A 11 -3.11 19.97 -11.78
C MET A 11 -2.38 20.45 -13.04
N GLY A 12 -2.61 19.77 -14.17
CA GLY A 12 -1.98 20.15 -15.41
C GLY A 12 -2.02 19.06 -16.47
N LEU A 13 -2.82 19.33 -17.51
CA LEU A 13 -2.75 18.71 -18.84
C LEU A 13 -3.36 17.31 -19.03
N PHE A 14 -4.68 17.27 -19.15
CA PHE A 14 -5.31 16.50 -20.24
C PHE A 14 -6.37 17.39 -20.90
N CYS A 15 -6.24 17.60 -22.20
CA CYS A 15 -7.17 18.41 -22.99
C CYS A 15 -8.60 17.89 -22.83
N MET A 16 -9.50 18.78 -22.40
CA MET A 16 -10.93 18.66 -22.60
C MET A 16 -11.23 18.63 -24.10
N THR A 17 -12.02 17.66 -24.52
CA THR A 17 -13.26 17.84 -25.31
C THR A 17 -13.88 16.47 -25.60
N LYS A 18 -14.86 16.09 -24.79
CA LYS A 18 -16.01 15.25 -25.19
C LYS A 18 -17.10 15.48 -24.15
N ASP A 19 -18.33 15.66 -24.61
CA ASP A 19 -19.50 16.00 -23.80
C ASP A 19 -19.61 15.08 -22.57
N ASN A 20 -19.34 15.63 -21.38
CA ASN A 20 -19.37 14.91 -20.10
C ASN A 20 -20.80 14.83 -19.58
N GLU A 21 -21.68 14.16 -20.32
CA GLU A 21 -23.03 13.87 -19.85
C GLU A 21 -22.96 12.75 -18.80
N ILE A 22 -23.35 13.05 -17.56
CA ILE A 22 -23.46 12.04 -16.50
C ILE A 22 -24.57 11.08 -16.92
N LYS A 23 -24.21 9.87 -17.33
CA LYS A 23 -25.19 8.81 -17.62
C LYS A 23 -25.55 8.12 -16.31
N LEU A 24 -26.77 8.37 -15.86
CA LEU A 24 -27.40 7.77 -14.70
C LEU A 24 -28.45 6.77 -15.18
N THR A 25 -28.28 5.50 -14.83
CA THR A 25 -29.24 4.44 -15.14
C THR A 25 -29.42 3.56 -13.92
N GLN A 26 -30.65 3.14 -13.61
CA GLN A 26 -30.87 2.14 -12.56
C GLN A 26 -30.22 0.81 -12.98
N LEU A 27 -29.64 0.10 -12.02
CA LEU A 27 -28.95 -1.17 -12.31
C LEU A 27 -29.88 -2.19 -12.96
N SER A 28 -31.14 -2.28 -12.52
CA SER A 28 -32.15 -3.13 -13.17
C SER A 28 -32.22 -2.85 -14.68
N THR A 29 -32.46 -1.59 -15.06
CA THR A 29 -32.52 -1.18 -16.47
C THR A 29 -31.20 -1.35 -17.21
N ALA A 30 -30.06 -1.09 -16.54
CA ALA A 30 -28.75 -1.26 -17.13
C ALA A 30 -28.39 -2.72 -17.37
N CYS A 31 -28.96 -3.64 -16.58
CA CYS A 31 -28.62 -5.05 -16.58
C CYS A 31 -29.62 -5.98 -17.26
N ASP A 32 -30.87 -5.54 -17.45
CA ASP A 32 -31.90 -6.34 -18.14
C ASP A 32 -31.41 -6.88 -19.50
N PRO A 33 -30.68 -6.13 -20.35
CA PRO A 33 -30.15 -6.67 -21.61
C PRO A 33 -29.11 -7.77 -21.46
N PHE A 34 -28.48 -7.90 -20.29
CA PHE A 34 -27.37 -8.82 -20.04
C PHE A 34 -27.80 -10.15 -19.41
N LEU A 35 -29.06 -10.29 -18.98
CA LEU A 35 -29.53 -11.51 -18.32
C LEU A 35 -29.48 -12.74 -19.25
N ASP A 36 -29.65 -12.52 -20.56
CA ASP A 36 -29.61 -13.57 -21.58
C ASP A 36 -28.22 -13.74 -22.23
N GLU A 37 -27.28 -12.83 -21.97
CA GLU A 37 -25.93 -12.86 -22.57
C GLU A 37 -25.06 -13.93 -21.92
N ASP A 38 -24.45 -14.83 -22.70
CA ASP A 38 -23.51 -15.82 -22.16
C ASP A 38 -22.17 -15.14 -21.81
N ILE A 39 -21.93 -14.96 -20.51
CA ILE A 39 -20.69 -14.40 -19.97
C ILE A 39 -19.70 -15.50 -19.53
N GLY A 40 -20.04 -16.77 -19.75
CA GLY A 40 -19.29 -17.91 -19.27
C GLY A 40 -19.36 -18.11 -17.75
N MET A 41 -18.91 -19.28 -17.30
CA MET A 41 -18.77 -19.59 -15.88
C MET A 41 -17.32 -19.46 -15.45
N LEU A 42 -17.10 -18.72 -14.36
CA LEU A 42 -15.78 -18.54 -13.79
C LEU A 42 -15.36 -19.73 -12.94
N ASP A 43 -14.23 -20.33 -13.29
CA ASP A 43 -13.49 -21.23 -12.41
C ASP A 43 -12.58 -20.45 -11.43
N LYS A 44 -11.94 -21.20 -10.52
CA LYS A 44 -11.06 -20.63 -9.48
C LYS A 44 -9.90 -19.79 -10.03
N GLU A 45 -9.29 -20.18 -11.13
CA GLU A 45 -8.15 -19.48 -11.71
C GLU A 45 -8.59 -18.25 -12.51
N GLN A 46 -9.73 -18.32 -13.20
CA GLN A 46 -10.36 -17.18 -13.86
C GLN A 46 -10.75 -16.10 -12.83
N ILE A 47 -11.39 -16.47 -11.71
CA ILE A 47 -11.71 -15.53 -10.62
C ILE A 47 -10.45 -14.82 -10.09
N LYS A 48 -9.34 -15.55 -9.95
CA LYS A 48 -8.07 -14.95 -9.50
C LYS A 48 -7.53 -13.96 -10.53
N THR A 49 -7.56 -14.35 -11.81
CA THR A 49 -7.02 -13.61 -12.95
C THR A 49 -7.78 -12.32 -13.21
N GLU A 50 -9.11 -12.39 -13.28
CA GLU A 50 -9.97 -11.23 -13.49
C GLU A 50 -9.94 -10.27 -12.30
N GLY A 51 -9.71 -10.80 -11.10
CA GLY A 51 -9.19 -10.01 -9.99
C GLY A 51 -10.19 -9.08 -9.30
N PHE A 52 -11.46 -9.07 -9.69
CA PHE A 52 -12.48 -8.18 -9.10
C PHE A 52 -13.27 -8.80 -7.94
N ILE A 53 -13.27 -10.12 -7.79
CA ILE A 53 -13.99 -10.83 -6.71
C ILE A 53 -13.08 -11.08 -5.50
N ASN A 54 -13.59 -10.77 -4.31
CA ASN A 54 -13.00 -11.14 -3.01
C ASN A 54 -13.60 -12.43 -2.45
N LEU A 55 -14.92 -12.60 -2.56
CA LEU A 55 -15.66 -13.75 -2.06
C LEU A 55 -16.86 -14.00 -2.97
N ILE A 56 -17.21 -15.27 -3.20
CA ILE A 56 -18.45 -15.66 -3.84
C ILE A 56 -18.90 -17.02 -3.28
N ASP A 57 -20.16 -17.10 -2.89
CA ASP A 57 -20.89 -18.31 -2.53
C ASP A 57 -22.37 -18.14 -2.95
N ASP A 58 -23.25 -19.08 -2.60
CA ASP A 58 -24.67 -19.06 -2.99
C ASP A 58 -25.49 -17.90 -2.38
N LYS A 59 -24.94 -17.24 -1.35
CA LYS A 59 -25.62 -16.22 -0.56
C LYS A 59 -25.05 -14.83 -0.80
N LYS A 60 -23.71 -14.72 -0.88
CA LYS A 60 -22.99 -13.46 -0.94
C LYS A 60 -21.89 -13.46 -2.00
N CYS A 61 -21.78 -12.32 -2.68
CA CYS A 61 -20.61 -11.99 -3.49
C CYS A 61 -19.99 -10.68 -3.00
N GLU A 62 -18.67 -10.63 -2.88
CA GLU A 62 -17.92 -9.44 -2.50
C GLU A 62 -17.10 -8.92 -3.69
N ILE A 63 -17.52 -7.78 -4.23
CA ILE A 63 -16.79 -7.06 -5.29
C ILE A 63 -15.75 -6.14 -4.65
N ARG A 64 -14.52 -6.21 -5.14
CA ARG A 64 -13.41 -5.37 -4.69
C ARG A 64 -13.64 -3.91 -5.06
N TYR A 65 -13.12 -3.02 -4.24
CA TYR A 65 -13.01 -1.60 -4.60
C TYR A 65 -11.94 -1.43 -5.71
N GLY A 66 -12.26 -0.59 -6.70
CA GLY A 66 -11.54 -0.50 -7.96
C GLY A 66 -10.39 0.47 -7.99
N ARG A 67 -10.48 1.57 -7.21
CA ARG A 67 -9.43 2.56 -7.16
C ARG A 67 -8.13 1.86 -6.81
N SER A 68 -7.19 1.96 -7.74
CA SER A 68 -6.02 1.12 -7.75
C SER A 68 -5.22 1.30 -6.46
N ASN A 69 -4.54 0.23 -6.06
CA ASN A 69 -3.48 0.27 -5.07
C ASN A 69 -2.30 1.15 -5.54
N TYR A 70 -2.45 2.09 -6.49
CA TYR A 70 -1.36 2.90 -7.04
C TYR A 70 -0.59 3.65 -5.96
N ARG A 71 -1.29 4.24 -4.97
CA ARG A 71 -0.64 4.88 -3.82
C ARG A 71 0.17 3.87 -3.00
N GLU A 72 -0.40 2.69 -2.74
CA GLU A 72 0.28 1.60 -2.03
C GLU A 72 1.48 1.09 -2.83
N ASN A 73 1.33 0.87 -4.13
CA ASN A 73 2.37 0.41 -5.04
C ASN A 73 3.51 1.41 -5.15
N ILE A 74 3.23 2.71 -5.24
CA ILE A 74 4.27 3.76 -5.19
C ILE A 74 5.01 3.71 -3.86
N LEU A 75 4.28 3.63 -2.74
CA LEU A 75 4.89 3.56 -1.42
C LEU A 75 5.73 2.30 -1.24
N LEU A 76 5.28 1.15 -1.75
CA LEU A 76 6.02 -0.11 -1.75
C LEU A 76 7.27 -0.03 -2.63
N ALA A 77 7.16 0.53 -3.84
CA ALA A 77 8.29 0.73 -4.74
C ALA A 77 9.34 1.67 -4.13
N SER A 78 8.90 2.78 -3.53
CA SER A 78 9.78 3.71 -2.82
C SER A 78 10.43 3.05 -1.60
N LEU A 79 9.67 2.29 -0.81
CA LEU A 79 10.21 1.54 0.33
C LEU A 79 11.26 0.52 -0.12
N ALA A 80 11.01 -0.22 -1.20
CA ALA A 80 11.99 -1.13 -1.79
C ALA A 80 13.26 -0.40 -2.20
N GLY A 81 13.14 0.80 -2.78
CA GLY A 81 14.28 1.66 -3.11
C GLY A 81 15.10 2.04 -1.87
N PHE A 82 14.47 2.45 -0.77
CA PHE A 82 15.17 2.75 0.48
C PHE A 82 15.81 1.52 1.12
N LEU A 83 15.15 0.36 1.06
CA LEU A 83 15.71 -0.90 1.57
C LEU A 83 16.95 -1.33 0.77
N LEU A 84 16.89 -1.25 -0.56
CA LEU A 84 18.03 -1.54 -1.43
C LEU A 84 19.18 -0.56 -1.19
N GLY A 85 18.89 0.74 -1.12
CA GLY A 85 19.90 1.75 -0.82
C GLY A 85 20.56 1.54 0.54
N PHE A 86 19.77 1.18 1.56
CA PHE A 86 20.30 0.86 2.88
C PHE A 86 21.14 -0.41 2.88
N PHE A 87 20.70 -1.45 2.15
CA PHE A 87 21.48 -2.68 1.99
C PHE A 87 22.85 -2.41 1.36
N PHE A 88 22.91 -1.67 0.25
CA PHE A 88 24.17 -1.32 -0.40
C PHE A 88 25.06 -0.46 0.49
N PHE A 89 24.49 0.45 1.27
CA PHE A 89 25.25 1.22 2.24
C PHE A 89 25.88 0.35 3.33
N ILE A 90 25.14 -0.61 3.89
CA ILE A 90 25.67 -1.54 4.89
C ILE A 90 26.76 -2.44 4.28
N ASP A 91 26.58 -2.90 3.05
CA ASP A 91 27.57 -3.72 2.34
C ASP A 91 28.88 -2.94 2.09
N ASP A 92 28.79 -1.71 1.59
CA ASP A 92 29.93 -0.81 1.39
C ASP A 92 30.64 -0.48 2.71
N TYR A 93 29.86 -0.23 3.78
CA TYR A 93 30.39 0.01 5.12
C TYR A 93 31.17 -1.20 5.65
N ILE A 94 30.63 -2.41 5.52
CA ILE A 94 31.30 -3.65 5.95
C ILE A 94 32.55 -3.90 5.11
N THR A 95 32.49 -3.66 3.81
CA THR A 95 33.64 -3.80 2.91
C THR A 95 34.75 -2.82 3.30
N SER A 96 34.40 -1.58 3.56
CA SER A 96 35.32 -0.55 4.05
C SER A 96 35.93 -0.89 5.41
N TRP A 97 35.16 -1.50 6.31
CA TRP A 97 35.66 -1.98 7.59
C TRP A 97 36.72 -3.08 7.38
N LYS A 98 36.40 -4.12 6.61
CA LYS A 98 37.35 -5.23 6.36
C LYS A 98 38.65 -4.76 5.72
N ALA A 99 38.58 -3.84 4.75
CA ALA A 99 39.77 -3.27 4.13
C ALA A 99 40.62 -2.47 5.12
N ASN A 100 39.99 -1.70 6.00
CA ASN A 100 40.71 -0.98 7.06
C ASN A 100 41.30 -1.92 8.11
N GLU A 101 40.59 -2.99 8.46
CA GLU A 101 41.09 -4.03 9.36
C GLU A 101 42.38 -4.64 8.82
N GLU A 102 42.36 -5.13 7.58
CA GLU A 102 43.53 -5.72 6.92
C GLU A 102 44.71 -4.73 6.91
N PHE A 103 44.46 -3.48 6.49
CA PHE A 103 45.49 -2.45 6.42
C PHE A 103 46.13 -2.16 7.80
N ASN A 104 45.30 -2.00 8.84
CA ASN A 104 45.80 -1.67 10.18
C ASN A 104 46.55 -2.85 10.81
N LEU A 105 46.10 -4.09 10.62
CA LEU A 105 46.80 -5.28 11.13
C LEU A 105 48.15 -5.49 10.44
N ILE A 106 48.25 -5.21 9.13
CA ILE A 106 49.53 -5.21 8.40
C ILE A 106 50.49 -4.18 9.00
N ILE A 107 50.00 -2.98 9.33
CA ILE A 107 50.84 -1.95 9.98
C ILE A 107 51.32 -2.42 11.35
N VAL A 108 50.44 -2.98 12.19
CA VAL A 108 50.83 -3.54 13.50
C VAL A 108 51.91 -4.60 13.34
N SER A 109 51.75 -5.53 12.39
CA SER A 109 52.76 -6.56 12.10
C SER A 109 54.11 -5.95 11.75
N ASN A 110 54.14 -4.98 10.83
CA ASN A 110 55.37 -4.30 10.41
C ASN A 110 56.05 -3.54 11.57
N ILE A 111 55.25 -2.96 12.47
CA ILE A 111 55.76 -2.28 13.66
C ILE A 111 56.39 -3.32 14.60
N LYS A 112 55.73 -4.44 14.85
CA LYS A 112 56.24 -5.53 15.69
C LYS A 112 57.54 -6.11 15.14
N ASP A 113 57.61 -6.35 13.84
CA ASP A 113 58.82 -6.86 13.17
C ASP A 113 60.02 -5.92 13.38
N LYS A 114 59.78 -4.60 13.44
CA LYS A 114 60.83 -3.58 13.55
C LYS A 114 61.21 -3.22 14.99
N TYR A 115 60.24 -3.19 15.90
CA TYR A 115 60.40 -2.64 17.25
C TYR A 115 60.16 -3.65 18.38
N GLY A 116 59.77 -4.88 18.06
CA GLY A 116 59.44 -5.97 18.99
C GLY A 116 57.94 -6.10 19.28
N GLU A 117 57.53 -7.23 19.86
CA GLU A 117 56.12 -7.49 20.23
C GLU A 117 55.54 -6.38 21.12
N ASP A 118 56.32 -5.93 22.11
CA ASP A 118 55.98 -4.83 23.01
C ASP A 118 56.47 -3.47 22.46
N PHE A 119 56.26 -3.20 21.17
CA PHE A 119 56.74 -2.00 20.49
C PHE A 119 56.33 -0.69 21.18
N TYR A 120 55.18 -0.67 21.85
CA TYR A 120 54.63 0.49 22.57
C TYR A 120 55.49 0.90 23.77
N LEU A 121 56.36 0.00 24.28
CA LEU A 121 57.36 0.30 25.31
C LEU A 121 58.71 0.75 24.72
N ASN A 122 58.88 0.70 23.40
CA ASN A 122 60.15 1.01 22.75
C ASN A 122 60.38 2.54 22.68
N PRO A 123 61.42 3.09 23.32
CA PRO A 123 61.66 4.54 23.36
C PRO A 123 62.02 5.14 21.99
N LYS A 124 62.32 4.31 20.99
CA LYS A 124 62.61 4.73 19.61
C LYS A 124 61.38 4.69 18.70
N LEU A 125 60.20 4.35 19.22
CA LEU A 125 58.98 4.30 18.43
C LEU A 125 58.57 5.71 17.97
N PRO A 126 58.38 5.94 16.67
CA PRO A 126 57.82 7.20 16.16
C PRO A 126 56.44 7.52 16.75
N ASP A 127 56.15 8.80 16.97
CA ASP A 127 54.88 9.24 17.55
C ASP A 127 53.66 8.77 16.73
N ASP A 128 53.77 8.76 15.40
CA ASP A 128 52.72 8.31 14.48
C ASP A 128 52.33 6.83 14.67
N PHE A 129 53.20 6.01 15.28
CA PHE A 129 52.92 4.60 15.54
C PHE A 129 52.35 4.32 16.93
N LYS A 130 52.33 5.31 17.84
CA LYS A 130 51.79 5.13 19.20
C LYS A 130 50.30 4.81 19.20
N ILE A 131 49.54 5.35 18.26
CA ILE A 131 48.09 5.10 18.13
C ILE A 131 47.76 3.60 17.94
N TYR A 132 48.70 2.82 17.36
CA TYR A 132 48.52 1.39 17.10
C TYR A 132 48.62 0.53 18.37
N GLU A 133 49.04 1.10 19.51
CA GLU A 133 48.94 0.43 20.82
C GLU A 133 47.51 -0.06 21.09
N TYR A 134 46.51 0.72 20.69
CA TYR A 134 45.09 0.39 20.87
C TYR A 134 44.67 -0.97 20.29
N ILE A 135 45.37 -1.44 19.26
CA ILE A 135 45.12 -2.71 18.57
C ILE A 135 46.35 -3.63 18.55
N ALA A 136 47.34 -3.40 19.41
CA ALA A 136 48.62 -4.13 19.40
C ALA A 136 48.46 -5.65 19.58
N ASN A 137 47.44 -6.07 20.34
CA ASN A 137 47.14 -7.47 20.65
C ASN A 137 45.88 -7.98 19.92
N ALA A 138 45.33 -7.21 18.98
CA ALA A 138 44.12 -7.59 18.27
C ALA A 138 44.46 -8.56 17.12
N GLU A 139 43.88 -9.76 17.14
CA GLU A 139 43.92 -10.67 15.99
C GLU A 139 42.91 -10.27 14.90
N SER A 140 41.85 -9.55 15.30
CA SER A 140 40.84 -8.96 14.42
C SER A 140 40.33 -7.66 15.02
N ILE A 141 39.87 -6.73 14.18
CA ILE A 141 39.31 -5.45 14.63
C ILE A 141 37.81 -5.60 14.74
N SER A 142 37.31 -5.67 15.98
CA SER A 142 35.87 -5.72 16.26
C SER A 142 35.13 -4.44 15.84
N PHE A 143 33.82 -4.53 15.65
CA PHE A 143 33.00 -3.35 15.29
C PHE A 143 33.17 -2.16 16.25
N PRO A 144 33.18 -2.34 17.59
CA PRO A 144 33.44 -1.22 18.51
C PRO A 144 34.83 -0.60 18.33
N GLN A 145 35.86 -1.40 18.08
CA GLN A 145 37.21 -0.91 17.81
C GLN A 145 37.24 -0.12 16.51
N TYR A 146 36.64 -0.64 15.43
CA TYR A 146 36.54 0.06 14.16
C TYR A 146 35.76 1.38 14.29
N PHE A 147 34.65 1.37 15.02
CA PHE A 147 33.86 2.56 15.30
C PHE A 147 34.69 3.60 16.08
N HIS A 148 35.44 3.17 17.09
CA HIS A 148 36.34 4.05 17.84
C HIS A 148 37.43 4.65 16.95
N MET A 149 38.09 3.83 16.15
CA MET A 149 39.13 4.26 15.21
C MET A 149 38.58 5.26 14.19
N ARG A 150 37.42 4.98 13.60
CA ARG A 150 36.84 5.78 12.50
C ARG A 150 36.14 7.07 12.93
N TYR A 151 35.43 7.05 14.07
CA TYR A 151 34.50 8.12 14.43
C TYR A 151 34.86 8.89 15.69
N THR A 152 36.02 8.62 16.31
CA THR A 152 36.49 9.36 17.48
C THR A 152 37.84 10.03 17.21
N ASP A 153 38.22 10.98 18.06
CA ASP A 153 39.52 11.66 18.03
C ASP A 153 40.63 10.77 18.61
N SER A 154 40.78 9.56 18.05
CA SER A 154 41.74 8.52 18.47
C SER A 154 43.13 8.65 17.83
N GLY A 155 43.29 9.61 16.91
CA GLY A 155 44.54 9.84 16.17
C GLY A 155 44.70 9.02 14.90
N PHE A 156 43.85 8.01 14.66
CA PHE A 156 43.86 7.22 13.41
C PHE A 156 43.47 8.03 12.16
N TYR A 157 42.62 9.03 12.33
CA TYR A 157 42.20 9.93 11.26
C TYR A 157 42.23 11.38 11.72
N SER A 158 42.38 12.29 10.75
CA SER A 158 42.30 13.72 11.04
C SER A 158 40.93 14.10 11.60
N LYS A 159 40.87 15.10 12.49
CA LYS A 159 39.60 15.64 13.03
C LYS A 159 38.59 15.99 11.95
N SER A 160 39.04 16.54 10.83
CA SER A 160 38.20 16.84 9.68
C SER A 160 37.62 15.59 9.03
N SER A 161 38.42 14.54 8.87
CA SER A 161 37.99 13.25 8.33
C SER A 161 36.96 12.59 9.24
N VAL A 162 37.25 12.48 10.54
CA VAL A 162 36.34 11.90 11.55
C VAL A 162 34.97 12.58 11.51
N ARG A 163 34.94 13.92 11.51
CA ARG A 163 33.68 14.68 11.44
C ARG A 163 32.93 14.45 10.14
N LYS A 164 33.65 14.45 9.01
CA LYS A 164 33.06 14.21 7.69
C LYS A 164 32.44 12.81 7.62
N ASP A 165 33.19 11.79 8.03
CA ASP A 165 32.76 10.39 7.97
C ASP A 165 31.57 10.16 8.91
N LEU A 166 31.60 10.72 10.13
CA LEU A 166 30.47 10.63 11.05
C LEU A 166 29.21 11.29 10.47
N LEU A 167 29.34 12.47 9.84
CA LEU A 167 28.22 13.18 9.22
C LEU A 167 27.66 12.43 8.01
N LEU A 168 28.53 11.88 7.15
CA LEU A 168 28.11 11.16 5.95
C LEU A 168 27.52 9.81 6.32
N ASP A 169 28.28 8.96 7.01
CA ASP A 169 27.89 7.59 7.32
C ASP A 169 26.74 7.57 8.34
N GLY A 170 26.90 8.31 9.44
CA GLY A 170 25.87 8.42 10.48
C GLY A 170 24.62 9.14 9.99
N GLY A 171 24.79 10.20 9.19
CA GLY A 171 23.67 10.93 8.59
C GLY A 171 22.90 10.08 7.59
N PHE A 172 23.59 9.35 6.71
CA PHE A 172 22.95 8.45 5.74
C PHE A 172 22.25 7.27 6.43
N PHE A 173 22.88 6.68 7.46
CA PHE A 173 22.27 5.62 8.26
C PHE A 173 20.97 6.09 8.92
N LEU A 174 21.01 7.23 9.63
CA LEU A 174 19.84 7.79 10.30
C LEU A 174 18.75 8.18 9.30
N PHE A 175 19.11 8.80 8.18
CA PHE A 175 18.18 9.16 7.11
C PHE A 175 17.48 7.92 6.55
N SER A 176 18.23 6.87 6.22
CA SER A 176 17.70 5.64 5.63
C SER A 176 16.72 4.94 6.57
N ILE A 177 17.12 4.74 7.84
CA ILE A 177 16.24 4.14 8.86
C ILE A 177 14.98 4.99 9.06
N THR A 178 15.13 6.31 9.18
CA THR A 178 14.00 7.22 9.37
C THR A 178 13.02 7.13 8.20
N MET A 179 13.52 7.13 6.96
CA MET A 179 12.68 7.00 5.78
C MET A 179 11.97 5.64 5.74
N ILE A 180 12.66 4.54 6.00
CA ILE A 180 12.05 3.21 6.08
C ILE A 180 10.91 3.18 7.11
N LEU A 181 11.15 3.71 8.32
CA LEU A 181 10.14 3.77 9.37
C LEU A 181 8.93 4.63 8.99
N ILE A 182 9.16 5.80 8.35
CA ILE A 182 8.07 6.64 7.83
C ILE A 182 7.23 5.87 6.82
N HIS A 183 7.85 5.15 5.89
CA HIS A 183 7.11 4.36 4.89
C HIS A 183 6.27 3.27 5.54
N LEU A 184 6.85 2.50 6.47
CA LEU A 184 6.13 1.47 7.21
C LEU A 184 4.96 2.05 8.02
N TRP A 185 5.17 3.20 8.66
CA TRP A 185 4.13 3.92 9.38
C TRP A 185 3.01 4.39 8.43
N VAL A 186 3.34 5.06 7.32
CA VAL A 186 2.35 5.50 6.33
C VAL A 186 1.56 4.32 5.77
N LEU A 187 2.24 3.22 5.39
CA LEU A 187 1.60 2.00 4.91
C LEU A 187 0.62 1.44 5.95
N SER A 188 0.98 1.47 7.24
CA SER A 188 0.10 1.01 8.33
C SER A 188 -1.19 1.85 8.48
N LEU A 189 -1.15 3.13 8.08
CA LEU A 189 -2.30 4.03 8.13
C LEU A 189 -3.26 3.85 6.95
N ILE A 190 -2.83 3.17 5.88
CA ILE A 190 -3.69 2.91 4.72
C ILE A 190 -4.81 1.97 5.15
N LEU A 191 -6.01 2.54 5.24
CA LEU A 191 -7.23 1.79 5.49
C LEU A 191 -7.59 1.01 4.23
N LYS A 192 -7.69 -0.32 4.37
CA LYS A 192 -8.25 -1.15 3.30
C LYS A 192 -9.72 -0.80 3.14
N ILE A 193 -10.10 -0.29 1.98
CA ILE A 193 -11.50 0.00 1.66
C ILE A 193 -12.27 -1.32 1.59
N SER A 194 -13.46 -1.32 2.15
CA SER A 194 -14.32 -2.50 2.24
C SER A 194 -14.86 -2.87 0.86
N PRO A 195 -15.09 -4.16 0.59
CA PRO A 195 -15.76 -4.57 -0.63
C PRO A 195 -17.22 -4.06 -0.67
N LEU A 196 -17.81 -4.11 -1.85
CA LEU A 196 -19.26 -4.05 -2.01
C LEU A 196 -19.79 -5.48 -1.91
N VAL A 197 -20.65 -5.72 -0.94
CA VAL A 197 -21.30 -7.01 -0.72
C VAL A 197 -22.64 -7.00 -1.42
N ILE A 198 -22.85 -8.03 -2.24
CA ILE A 198 -24.11 -8.37 -2.89
C ILE A 198 -24.70 -9.48 -2.05
N ASP A 199 -25.76 -9.18 -1.30
CA ASP A 199 -26.48 -10.15 -0.48
C ASP A 199 -27.72 -10.60 -1.24
N ARG A 200 -27.68 -11.83 -1.76
CA ARG A 200 -28.73 -12.37 -2.61
C ARG A 200 -30.00 -12.68 -1.83
N GLU A 201 -29.87 -13.21 -0.62
CA GLU A 201 -31.03 -13.52 0.23
C GLU A 201 -31.82 -12.25 0.57
N LYS A 202 -31.12 -11.16 0.88
CA LYS A 202 -31.75 -9.87 1.22
C LYS A 202 -32.03 -8.97 0.01
N GLN A 203 -31.52 -9.30 -1.18
CA GLN A 203 -31.55 -8.45 -2.38
C GLN A 203 -30.97 -7.04 -2.12
N LEU A 204 -29.86 -7.00 -1.38
CA LEU A 204 -29.19 -5.78 -0.94
C LEU A 204 -27.76 -5.69 -1.47
N PHE A 205 -27.36 -4.46 -1.78
CA PHE A 205 -25.98 -4.07 -2.01
C PHE A 205 -25.52 -3.24 -0.83
N TYR A 206 -24.47 -3.64 -0.12
CA TYR A 206 -23.95 -2.85 0.99
C TYR A 206 -22.43 -2.83 1.08
N THR A 207 -21.89 -1.74 1.60
CA THR A 207 -20.47 -1.59 1.94
C THR A 207 -20.36 -0.81 3.24
N TRP A 208 -19.15 -0.65 3.76
CA TRP A 208 -18.91 0.12 4.97
C TRP A 208 -17.62 0.90 4.92
N HIS A 209 -17.63 2.09 5.51
CA HIS A 209 -16.43 2.90 5.60
C HIS A 209 -16.40 3.73 6.88
N ARG A 210 -15.30 3.59 7.65
CA ARG A 210 -15.06 4.33 8.90
C ARG A 210 -16.22 4.21 9.90
N GLY A 211 -16.66 2.98 10.14
CA GLY A 211 -17.73 2.68 11.12
C GLY A 211 -19.16 2.96 10.62
N ARG A 212 -19.34 3.32 9.35
CA ARG A 212 -20.65 3.63 8.75
C ARG A 212 -21.02 2.63 7.68
N MET A 213 -22.28 2.23 7.65
CA MET A 213 -22.86 1.41 6.59
C MET A 213 -23.37 2.27 5.43
N TYR A 214 -23.29 1.70 4.23
CA TYR A 214 -23.96 2.21 3.06
C TYR A 214 -24.68 1.05 2.38
N VAL A 215 -25.92 1.25 1.95
CA VAL A 215 -26.80 0.21 1.40
C VAL A 215 -27.71 0.75 0.30
N ALA A 216 -28.07 -0.12 -0.64
CA ALA A 216 -29.18 0.07 -1.58
C ALA A 216 -29.89 -1.27 -1.81
N ARG A 217 -31.20 -1.24 -2.06
CA ARG A 217 -31.91 -2.38 -2.65
C ARG A 217 -31.54 -2.51 -4.13
N TYR A 218 -31.69 -3.70 -4.71
CA TYR A 218 -31.44 -3.90 -6.15
C TYR A 218 -32.22 -2.92 -7.05
N SER A 219 -33.48 -2.63 -6.71
CA SER A 219 -34.31 -1.66 -7.45
C SER A 219 -33.90 -0.20 -7.26
N GLN A 220 -32.98 0.10 -6.35
CA GLN A 220 -32.60 1.46 -5.94
C GLN A 220 -31.14 1.81 -6.23
N ILE A 221 -30.34 0.83 -6.68
CA ILE A 221 -28.93 1.04 -6.96
C ILE A 221 -28.77 1.68 -8.33
N ASP A 222 -28.12 2.85 -8.36
CA ASP A 222 -27.85 3.55 -9.60
C ASP A 222 -26.45 3.21 -10.11
N VAL A 223 -26.37 2.98 -11.41
CA VAL A 223 -25.14 2.90 -12.18
C VAL A 223 -24.85 4.27 -12.75
N VAL A 224 -23.64 4.78 -12.47
CA VAL A 224 -23.20 6.08 -12.94
C VAL A 224 -21.90 5.95 -13.70
N HIS A 225 -21.87 6.53 -14.90
CA HIS A 225 -20.64 6.76 -15.64
C HIS A 225 -20.24 8.22 -15.53
N LEU A 226 -19.07 8.47 -14.92
CA LEU A 226 -18.51 9.82 -14.77
C LEU A 226 -17.04 9.79 -15.18
N TYR A 227 -16.65 10.60 -16.18
CA TYR A 227 -15.30 10.62 -16.76
C TYR A 227 -14.77 9.21 -17.12
N ASP A 228 -15.62 8.39 -17.75
CA ASP A 228 -15.35 6.98 -18.04
C ASP A 228 -15.07 6.10 -16.82
N VAL A 229 -15.41 6.53 -15.61
CA VAL A 229 -15.36 5.67 -14.41
C VAL A 229 -16.76 5.16 -14.08
N LEU A 230 -16.86 3.85 -13.84
CA LEU A 230 -18.10 3.20 -13.40
C LEU A 230 -18.24 3.35 -11.88
N TYR A 231 -19.39 3.83 -11.44
CA TYR A 231 -19.76 3.90 -10.03
C TYR A 231 -21.09 3.21 -9.76
N LEU A 232 -21.19 2.57 -8.60
CA LEU A 232 -22.41 2.03 -8.03
C LEU A 232 -22.80 2.89 -6.83
N ARG A 233 -23.96 3.56 -6.90
CA ARG A 233 -24.42 4.44 -5.82
C ARG A 233 -25.18 3.65 -4.76
N VAL A 234 -24.68 3.72 -3.53
CA VAL A 234 -25.34 3.22 -2.33
C VAL A 234 -25.55 4.37 -1.34
N TYR A 235 -26.44 4.20 -0.38
CA TYR A 235 -26.88 5.30 0.49
C TYR A 235 -26.46 5.06 1.93
N GLY A 236 -26.14 6.11 2.66
CA GLY A 236 -25.83 6.02 4.09
C GLY A 236 -26.10 7.33 4.81
N PHE A 237 -25.67 7.43 6.06
CA PHE A 237 -25.81 8.66 6.84
C PHE A 237 -24.50 9.45 6.92
N ASP A 238 -24.61 10.76 6.71
CA ASP A 238 -23.54 11.73 6.95
C ASP A 238 -23.33 11.97 8.46
N LYS A 239 -22.40 12.85 8.83
CA LYS A 239 -22.11 13.14 10.24
C LYS A 239 -23.29 13.76 11.02
N ASN A 240 -24.28 14.29 10.30
CA ASN A 240 -25.46 14.95 10.84
C ASN A 240 -26.71 14.07 10.74
N ASN A 241 -26.55 12.76 10.49
CA ASN A 241 -27.64 11.81 10.26
C ASN A 241 -28.54 12.16 9.07
N LYS A 242 -28.01 12.89 8.08
CA LYS A 242 -28.70 13.13 6.81
C LYS A 242 -28.32 12.06 5.81
N LEU A 243 -29.31 11.63 5.03
CA LEU A 243 -29.11 10.67 3.96
C LEU A 243 -28.14 11.24 2.92
N MET A 244 -27.11 10.46 2.57
CA MET A 244 -26.06 10.83 1.64
C MET A 244 -25.79 9.72 0.63
N ILE A 245 -25.30 10.11 -0.55
CA ILE A 245 -24.86 9.18 -1.59
C ILE A 245 -23.40 8.81 -1.36
N TYR A 246 -23.10 7.52 -1.50
CA TYR A 246 -21.76 7.00 -1.57
C TYR A 246 -21.56 6.31 -2.92
N ALA A 247 -20.67 6.87 -3.75
CA ALA A 247 -20.30 6.32 -5.04
C ALA A 247 -19.20 5.27 -4.85
N PHE A 248 -19.56 3.99 -4.89
CA PHE A 248 -18.61 2.89 -4.85
C PHE A 248 -18.03 2.68 -6.25
N GLU A 249 -16.70 2.74 -6.37
CA GLU A 249 -15.98 2.42 -7.60
C GLU A 249 -15.60 0.93 -7.54
N PRO A 250 -16.26 0.04 -8.29
CA PRO A 250 -15.91 -1.38 -8.29
C PRO A 250 -14.62 -1.63 -9.06
N ARG A 251 -13.91 -2.70 -8.68
CA ARG A 251 -12.76 -3.20 -9.43
C ARG A 251 -13.27 -3.72 -10.76
N ILE A 252 -12.78 -3.11 -11.84
CA ILE A 252 -13.05 -3.56 -13.19
C ILE A 252 -12.27 -4.87 -13.43
N PRO A 253 -12.91 -5.92 -13.99
CA PRO A 253 -12.25 -7.15 -14.41
C PRO A 253 -11.06 -6.86 -15.34
N ASN A 254 -10.00 -7.67 -15.23
CA ASN A 254 -8.81 -7.53 -16.08
C ASN A 254 -9.00 -8.17 -17.48
N LEU A 255 -10.05 -7.79 -18.23
CA LEU A 255 -10.19 -8.18 -19.64
C LEU A 255 -9.42 -7.21 -20.56
N ILE A 256 -9.35 -7.56 -21.85
CA ILE A 256 -8.56 -6.85 -22.86
C ILE A 256 -9.04 -5.41 -23.06
N ASP A 257 -10.34 -5.16 -22.95
CA ASP A 257 -10.96 -3.86 -23.20
C ASP A 257 -11.78 -3.39 -21.99
N ASP A 258 -11.62 -2.12 -21.61
CA ASP A 258 -12.25 -1.54 -20.43
C ASP A 258 -13.77 -1.40 -20.56
N ILE A 259 -14.29 -1.15 -21.77
CA ILE A 259 -15.73 -1.09 -22.02
C ILE A 259 -16.32 -2.50 -21.87
N ILE A 260 -15.66 -3.52 -22.44
CA ILE A 260 -16.04 -4.92 -22.29
C ILE A 260 -16.02 -5.31 -20.81
N SER A 261 -14.96 -4.98 -20.07
CA SER A 261 -14.84 -5.29 -18.64
C SER A 261 -15.94 -4.66 -17.79
N LYS A 262 -16.33 -3.42 -18.07
CA LYS A 262 -17.43 -2.74 -17.36
C LYS A 262 -18.77 -3.42 -17.63
N LYS A 263 -19.05 -3.75 -18.89
CA LYS A 263 -20.27 -4.49 -19.27
C LYS A 263 -20.30 -5.87 -18.62
N TYR A 264 -19.18 -6.60 -18.70
CA TYR A 264 -19.01 -7.90 -18.07
C TYR A 264 -19.29 -7.84 -16.56
N LEU A 265 -18.75 -6.84 -15.87
CA LEU A 265 -19.00 -6.67 -14.44
C LEU A 265 -20.49 -6.44 -14.13
N LEU A 266 -21.18 -5.60 -14.91
CA LEU A 266 -22.61 -5.34 -14.72
C LEU A 266 -23.45 -6.58 -15.01
N ALA A 267 -23.14 -7.32 -16.08
CA ALA A 267 -23.75 -8.60 -16.42
C ALA A 267 -23.55 -9.63 -15.30
N PHE A 268 -22.32 -9.78 -14.82
CA PHE A 268 -21.95 -10.66 -13.72
C PHE A 268 -22.76 -10.34 -12.46
N VAL A 269 -22.83 -9.07 -12.05
CA VAL A 269 -23.54 -8.63 -10.85
C VAL A 269 -25.03 -8.99 -10.94
N ALA A 270 -25.66 -8.75 -12.09
CA ALA A 270 -27.07 -9.04 -12.29
C ALA A 270 -27.35 -10.54 -12.34
N LYS A 271 -26.57 -11.31 -13.10
CA LYS A 271 -26.72 -12.77 -13.18
C LYS A 271 -26.53 -13.42 -11.81
N TYR A 272 -25.48 -13.06 -11.09
CA TYR A 272 -25.26 -13.55 -9.74
C TYR A 272 -26.46 -13.30 -8.81
N LEU A 273 -27.00 -12.08 -8.84
CA LEU A 273 -28.11 -11.70 -7.97
C LEU A 273 -29.42 -12.42 -8.33
N ILE A 274 -29.76 -12.49 -9.63
CA ILE A 274 -31.04 -13.00 -10.12
C ILE A 274 -31.00 -14.52 -10.31
N GLN A 275 -30.01 -15.02 -11.04
CA GLN A 275 -29.89 -16.43 -11.44
C GLN A 275 -29.05 -17.25 -10.44
N GLY A 276 -28.27 -16.61 -9.58
CA GLY A 276 -27.48 -17.26 -8.53
C GLY A 276 -26.04 -17.57 -8.95
N LYS A 277 -25.25 -18.11 -8.01
CA LYS A 277 -23.82 -18.40 -8.21
C LYS A 277 -23.56 -19.29 -9.43
N GLU A 278 -24.35 -20.35 -9.60
CA GLU A 278 -24.20 -21.33 -10.69
C GLU A 278 -24.40 -20.74 -12.09
N SER A 279 -24.86 -19.48 -12.22
CA SER A 279 -24.93 -18.77 -13.50
C SER A 279 -23.63 -18.03 -13.88
N VAL A 280 -22.71 -17.85 -12.92
CA VAL A 280 -21.50 -17.03 -13.09
C VAL A 280 -20.22 -17.68 -12.59
N SER A 281 -20.31 -18.71 -11.74
CA SER A 281 -19.16 -19.42 -11.21
C SER A 281 -19.48 -20.86 -10.83
N SER A 282 -18.54 -21.76 -11.11
CA SER A 282 -18.62 -23.18 -10.79
C SER A 282 -18.07 -23.53 -9.40
N VAL A 283 -17.54 -22.55 -8.67
CA VAL A 283 -16.85 -22.76 -7.40
C VAL A 283 -17.21 -21.71 -6.37
N ASP A 284 -17.21 -22.12 -5.10
CA ASP A 284 -17.11 -21.16 -4.00
C ASP A 284 -15.67 -20.64 -3.94
N PHE A 285 -15.52 -19.33 -3.73
CA PHE A 285 -14.20 -18.71 -3.69
C PHE A 285 -14.08 -17.69 -2.58
N LYS A 286 -12.92 -17.67 -1.93
CA LYS A 286 -12.52 -16.63 -0.99
C LYS A 286 -11.05 -16.31 -1.20
N ARG A 287 -10.77 -15.04 -1.52
CA ARG A 287 -9.42 -14.54 -1.75
C ARG A 287 -8.63 -14.54 -0.45
N GLN A 288 -7.41 -15.07 -0.50
CA GLN A 288 -6.50 -15.01 0.64
C GLN A 288 -6.19 -13.54 0.97
N SER A 289 -6.21 -13.20 2.27
CA SER A 289 -5.85 -11.86 2.73
C SER A 289 -4.40 -11.57 2.39
N THR A 290 -4.11 -10.31 2.02
CA THR A 290 -2.75 -9.81 1.86
C THR A 290 -1.95 -9.95 3.17
N ILE A 291 -0.64 -10.17 3.04
CA ILE A 291 0.31 -10.44 4.13
C ILE A 291 0.48 -9.25 5.08
N PHE A 292 0.34 -8.02 4.55
CA PHE A 292 0.43 -6.83 5.38
C PHE A 292 -0.84 -6.63 6.22
N PRO A 293 -0.71 -6.47 7.55
CA PRO A 293 -1.83 -6.19 8.44
C PRO A 293 -2.23 -4.71 8.30
N PHE A 294 -2.65 -4.31 7.10
CA PHE A 294 -3.31 -3.03 6.90
C PHE A 294 -4.46 -2.92 7.89
N ARG A 295 -4.69 -1.72 8.43
CA ARG A 295 -5.84 -1.46 9.30
C ARG A 295 -7.11 -1.82 8.54
N LYS A 296 -7.68 -2.98 8.87
CA LYS A 296 -8.92 -3.46 8.27
C LYS A 296 -10.01 -2.48 8.67
N ASN A 297 -10.76 -2.02 7.68
CA ASN A 297 -11.99 -1.31 7.92
C ASN A 297 -12.98 -2.36 8.42
N SER A 298 -13.08 -2.54 9.73
CA SER A 298 -13.97 -3.53 10.34
C SER A 298 -15.41 -3.15 10.06
N LYS A 299 -16.24 -4.16 9.76
CA LYS A 299 -17.68 -3.98 9.66
C LYS A 299 -18.20 -3.48 11.02
N PRO A 300 -19.05 -2.43 11.07
CA PRO A 300 -19.62 -1.94 12.33
C PRO A 300 -20.36 -3.05 13.07
N THR A 301 -20.34 -3.03 14.40
CA THR A 301 -21.03 -4.04 15.22
C THR A 301 -22.56 -3.90 15.15
N ASP A 302 -23.04 -2.68 14.99
CA ASP A 302 -24.44 -2.27 14.85
C ASP A 302 -24.91 -2.24 13.38
N TRP A 303 -24.20 -2.91 12.48
CA TRP A 303 -24.43 -2.79 11.03
C TRP A 303 -25.86 -3.11 10.58
N GLU A 304 -26.53 -4.08 11.20
CA GLU A 304 -27.91 -4.43 10.83
C GLU A 304 -28.89 -3.31 11.19
N GLN A 305 -28.68 -2.68 12.36
CA GLN A 305 -29.49 -1.53 12.79
C GLN A 305 -29.26 -0.34 11.86
N GLN A 306 -28.01 -0.08 11.47
CA GLN A 306 -27.69 0.99 10.51
C GLN A 306 -28.35 0.73 9.15
N ILE A 307 -28.26 -0.51 8.60
CA ILE A 307 -28.92 -0.86 7.34
C ILE A 307 -30.43 -0.60 7.43
N SER A 308 -31.09 -1.10 8.47
CA SER A 308 -32.53 -0.93 8.64
C SER A 308 -32.94 0.54 8.73
N ALA A 309 -32.17 1.36 9.45
CA ALA A 309 -32.42 2.80 9.56
C ALA A 309 -32.25 3.53 8.22
N ILE A 310 -31.22 3.19 7.44
CA ILE A 310 -30.99 3.79 6.11
C ILE A 310 -32.14 3.42 5.16
N LEU A 311 -32.55 2.15 5.13
CA LEU A 311 -33.64 1.68 4.27
C LEU A 311 -34.98 2.34 4.65
N ALA A 312 -35.27 2.47 5.95
CA ALA A 312 -36.48 3.16 6.40
C ALA A 312 -36.51 4.63 5.98
N GLU A 313 -35.37 5.33 6.05
CA GLU A 313 -35.28 6.72 5.63
C GLU A 313 -35.37 6.88 4.11
N LEU A 314 -34.79 5.94 3.34
CA LEU A 314 -34.97 5.86 1.88
C LEU A 314 -36.44 5.65 1.51
N ASP A 315 -37.15 4.77 2.22
CA ASP A 315 -38.57 4.52 1.98
C ASP A 315 -39.43 5.76 2.34
N ARG A 316 -38.98 6.57 3.30
CA ARG A 316 -39.67 7.80 3.75
C ARG A 316 -39.44 9.01 2.83
N LEU A 317 -38.21 9.24 2.39
CA LEU A 317 -37.80 10.44 1.66
C LEU A 317 -37.52 10.22 0.17
N GLY A 318 -37.32 8.96 -0.23
CA GLY A 318 -36.72 8.61 -1.50
C GLY A 318 -35.20 8.88 -1.55
N PRO A 319 -34.54 8.51 -2.66
CA PRO A 319 -33.14 8.83 -2.88
C PRO A 319 -32.90 10.35 -2.84
N PRO A 320 -31.81 10.82 -2.22
CA PRO A 320 -31.50 12.25 -2.19
C PRO A 320 -31.27 12.77 -3.62
N LYS A 321 -32.00 13.82 -4.00
CA LYS A 321 -31.83 14.50 -5.29
C LYS A 321 -30.53 15.33 -5.26
N GLY A 322 -29.43 14.72 -5.71
CA GLY A 322 -28.17 15.34 -6.15
C GLY A 322 -27.55 16.44 -5.28
N ALA A 323 -26.49 16.12 -4.53
CA ALA A 323 -25.52 17.12 -4.04
C ALA A 323 -24.11 16.58 -3.72
N THR A 324 -23.77 15.37 -4.18
CA THR A 324 -22.41 14.83 -4.01
C THR A 324 -22.01 14.05 -5.26
N ASP A 325 -21.82 14.77 -6.36
CA ASP A 325 -20.88 14.29 -7.37
C ASP A 325 -19.53 14.08 -6.67
N PRO A 326 -18.78 13.01 -7.01
CA PRO A 326 -17.43 12.83 -6.51
C PRO A 326 -16.62 14.10 -6.78
N ARG A 327 -16.16 14.77 -5.72
CA ARG A 327 -15.17 15.85 -5.83
C ARG A 327 -13.79 15.27 -6.13
#